data_AF-A0A931IMA5-F1
#
_entry.id   AF-A0A931IMA5-F1
#
_cell.length_a   1.000
_cell.length_b   1.000
_cell.length_c   1.000
_cell.angle_alpha   90.00
_cell.angle_beta   90.00
_cell.angle_gamma   90.00
#
_symmetry.space_group_name_H-M   'P 1'
#
loop_
_entity.id
_entity.type
_entity.pdbx_description
1 polymer ?
#
loop_
_entity_poly.entity_id
_entity_poly.type
_entity_poly.pdbx_seq_one_letter_code
_entity_poly.pdbx_strand_id
1 'polypeptide(L)'
;MFSETVYGNSSMNEFAHIFTDSFQRYDGIVGYAVSKEDQKWQNTTDIDAFMQANKTLDRVTFKPDDFGKDKEIIDIETLPGYNHFTREGIWFGSAWKMWFGHKFFSYIPKEKLLTFTDGYSNLELSNGAISITLYDNIWAYNRPLNREIQWKFRKQVGIDEVAHKTRYNYIKRG
;
A
#
# COMPACT_ATOMS: atom_id res chain seq x y z
N MET A 1 6.52 7.37 5.64
CA MET A 1 7.61 6.68 4.92
C MET A 1 8.86 6.72 5.78
N PHE A 2 9.60 5.62 5.89
CA PHE A 2 10.75 5.49 6.80
C PHE A 2 11.99 4.92 6.09
N SER A 3 13.18 5.08 6.65
CA SER A 3 14.43 4.57 6.08
C SER A 3 15.21 3.75 7.10
N GLU A 4 15.70 2.57 6.69
CA GLU A 4 16.42 1.64 7.57
C GLU A 4 17.73 2.22 8.10
N THR A 5 18.39 3.05 7.30
CA THR A 5 19.63 3.74 7.70
C THR A 5 19.41 4.74 8.84
N VAL A 6 18.15 5.11 9.11
CA VAL A 6 17.75 6.04 10.17
C VAL A 6 17.05 5.32 11.32
N TYR A 7 16.29 4.24 11.04
CA TYR A 7 15.43 3.58 12.01
C TYR A 7 15.58 2.06 11.98
N GLY A 8 15.80 1.45 13.16
CA GLY A 8 15.71 0.00 13.33
C GLY A 8 14.26 -0.49 13.48
N ASN A 9 14.05 -1.81 13.46
CA ASN A 9 12.69 -2.39 13.53
C ASN A 9 11.95 -2.07 14.84
N SER A 10 12.62 -2.12 15.99
CA SER A 10 12.00 -1.80 17.29
C SER A 10 11.49 -0.36 17.33
N SER A 11 12.29 0.59 16.85
CA SER A 11 11.87 2.00 16.73
C SER A 11 10.66 2.16 15.81
N MET A 12 10.60 1.36 14.74
CA MET A 12 9.46 1.40 13.82
C MET A 12 8.16 0.90 14.44
N ASN A 13 8.23 -0.12 15.31
CA ASN A 13 7.06 -0.56 16.08
C ASN A 13 6.60 0.51 17.06
N GLU A 14 7.53 1.20 17.75
CA GLU A 14 7.20 2.32 18.64
C GLU A 14 6.50 3.46 17.89
N PHE A 15 7.03 3.88 16.73
CA PHE A 15 6.37 4.89 15.90
C PHE A 15 4.98 4.43 15.42
N ALA A 16 4.84 3.16 15.05
CA ALA A 16 3.56 2.60 14.65
C ALA A 16 2.54 2.61 15.80
N HIS A 17 2.97 2.39 17.05
CA HIS A 17 2.10 2.50 18.22
C HIS A 17 1.64 3.94 18.44
N ILE A 18 2.56 4.91 18.44
CA ILE A 18 2.22 6.35 18.57
C ILE A 18 1.26 6.80 17.46
N PHE A 19 1.49 6.33 16.23
CA PHE A 19 0.61 6.62 15.11
C PHE A 19 -0.77 5.97 15.30
N THR A 20 -0.84 4.74 15.82
CA THR A 20 -2.10 4.04 16.10
C THR A 20 -2.95 4.85 17.08
N ASP A 21 -2.36 5.31 18.18
CA ASP A 21 -3.05 6.13 19.18
C ASP A 21 -3.56 7.45 18.56
N SER A 22 -2.74 8.10 17.75
CA SER A 22 -3.09 9.34 17.06
C SER A 22 -4.21 9.11 16.04
N PHE A 23 -4.12 8.03 15.26
CA PHE A 23 -5.13 7.64 14.27
C PHE A 23 -6.48 7.40 14.92
N GLN A 24 -6.50 6.72 16.07
CA GLN A 24 -7.73 6.51 16.85
C GLN A 24 -8.30 7.81 17.41
N ARG A 25 -7.44 8.65 18.01
CA ARG A 25 -7.84 9.90 18.66
C ARG A 25 -8.47 10.90 17.70
N TYR A 26 -8.04 10.92 16.45
CA TYR A 26 -8.47 11.89 15.45
C TYR A 26 -9.35 11.30 14.34
N ASP A 27 -9.90 10.10 14.56
CA ASP A 27 -10.77 9.40 13.60
C ASP A 27 -10.19 9.38 12.18
N GLY A 28 -8.92 8.95 12.08
CA GLY A 28 -8.21 8.85 10.82
C GLY A 28 -8.99 8.04 9.79
N ILE A 29 -8.91 8.44 8.51
CA ILE A 29 -9.63 7.76 7.43
C ILE A 29 -8.84 6.53 6.98
N VAL A 30 -7.63 6.76 6.50
CA VAL A 30 -6.71 5.70 6.07
C VAL A 30 -5.29 6.12 6.40
N GLY A 31 -4.45 5.18 6.81
CA GLY A 31 -3.04 5.40 7.12
C GLY A 31 -2.20 4.20 6.71
N TYR A 32 -0.91 4.42 6.46
CA TYR A 32 0.02 3.35 6.14
C TYR A 32 1.45 3.68 6.54
N ALA A 33 2.21 2.65 6.89
CA ALA A 33 3.63 2.72 7.18
C ALA A 33 4.38 1.79 6.21
N VAL A 34 5.40 2.34 5.56
CA VAL A 34 6.15 1.68 4.49
C VAL A 34 7.57 2.22 4.46
N SER A 35 8.51 1.37 4.02
CA SER A 35 9.86 1.81 3.67
C SER A 35 9.81 2.83 2.53
N LYS A 36 10.60 3.89 2.61
CA LYS A 36 10.74 4.90 1.55
C LYS A 36 11.27 4.27 0.26
N GLU A 37 12.17 3.30 0.40
CA GLU A 37 12.72 2.57 -0.74
C GLU A 37 11.65 1.70 -1.40
N ASP A 38 10.89 0.95 -0.59
CA ASP A 38 9.79 0.12 -1.08
C ASP A 38 8.74 0.97 -1.81
N GLN A 39 8.31 2.05 -1.17
CA GLN A 39 7.34 3.00 -1.74
C GLN A 39 7.81 3.55 -3.09
N LYS A 40 9.08 3.92 -3.22
CA LYS A 40 9.63 4.44 -4.47
C LYS A 40 9.58 3.37 -5.57
N TRP A 41 10.17 2.21 -5.33
CA TRP A 41 10.37 1.23 -6.39
C TRP A 41 9.11 0.44 -6.75
N GLN A 42 8.11 0.40 -5.88
CA GLN A 42 6.81 -0.16 -6.21
C GLN A 42 5.88 0.81 -6.97
N ASN A 43 6.27 2.09 -7.12
CA ASN A 43 5.40 3.12 -7.70
C ASN A 43 6.09 4.00 -8.77
N THR A 44 7.34 3.71 -9.13
CA THR A 44 8.02 4.36 -10.24
C THR A 44 7.66 3.67 -11.55
N THR A 45 7.23 4.44 -12.55
CA THR A 45 7.00 3.96 -13.92
C THR A 45 8.23 4.13 -14.83
N ASP A 46 9.25 4.83 -14.33
CA ASP A 46 10.46 5.21 -15.06
C ASP A 46 11.50 4.07 -15.09
N ILE A 47 11.75 3.54 -16.30
CA ILE A 47 12.72 2.48 -16.57
C ILE A 47 14.15 2.97 -16.32
N ASP A 48 14.49 4.20 -16.72
CA ASP A 48 15.83 4.76 -16.56
C ASP A 48 16.17 4.90 -15.07
N ALA A 49 15.19 5.28 -14.25
CA ALA A 49 15.36 5.36 -12.80
C ALA A 49 15.72 4.00 -12.17
N PHE A 50 15.17 2.89 -12.67
CA PHE A 50 15.54 1.54 -12.23
C PHE A 50 16.99 1.21 -12.62
N MET A 51 17.36 1.47 -13.89
CA MET A 51 18.69 1.21 -14.41
C MET A 51 19.77 2.01 -13.67
N GLN A 52 19.55 3.31 -13.48
CA GLN A 52 20.49 4.20 -12.77
C GLN A 52 20.68 3.81 -11.30
N ALA A 53 19.67 3.17 -10.69
CA ALA A 53 19.74 2.68 -9.32
C ALA A 53 20.17 1.21 -9.19
N ASN A 54 20.64 0.59 -10.29
CA ASN A 54 21.03 -0.82 -10.35
C ASN A 54 19.93 -1.77 -9.84
N LYS A 55 18.65 -1.45 -10.11
CA LYS A 55 17.52 -2.35 -9.84
C LYS A 55 17.33 -3.32 -11.00
N THR A 56 17.01 -4.57 -10.68
CA THR A 56 16.67 -5.56 -11.70
C THR A 56 15.30 -5.26 -12.32
N LEU A 57 15.19 -5.51 -13.62
CA LEU A 57 13.94 -5.46 -14.38
C LEU A 57 13.33 -6.85 -14.61
N ASP A 58 13.99 -7.94 -14.16
CA ASP A 58 13.62 -9.33 -14.50
C ASP A 58 12.21 -9.75 -14.03
N ARG A 59 11.63 -9.00 -13.09
CA ARG A 59 10.30 -9.27 -12.49
C ARG A 59 9.34 -8.10 -12.67
N VAL A 60 9.69 -7.16 -13.54
CA VAL A 60 8.90 -5.98 -13.85
C VAL A 60 8.27 -6.20 -15.21
N THR A 61 6.99 -5.86 -15.34
CA THR A 61 6.32 -5.86 -16.63
C THR A 61 6.25 -4.44 -17.17
N PHE A 62 6.05 -4.33 -18.48
CA PHE A 62 6.05 -3.05 -19.18
C PHE A 62 4.73 -2.84 -19.89
N LYS A 63 4.36 -1.57 -20.07
CA LYS A 63 3.21 -1.16 -20.87
C LYS A 63 3.51 0.14 -21.62
N PRO A 64 2.76 0.45 -22.70
CA PRO A 64 2.82 1.77 -23.32
C PRO A 64 2.45 2.87 -22.31
N ASP A 65 3.08 4.03 -22.42
CA ASP A 65 2.74 5.21 -21.63
C ASP A 65 1.32 5.67 -21.98
N ASP A 66 0.53 5.96 -20.94
CA ASP A 66 -0.85 6.45 -21.06
C ASP A 66 -0.93 7.76 -21.89
N PHE A 67 0.12 8.57 -21.89
CA PHE A 67 0.19 9.86 -22.59
C PHE A 67 1.01 9.84 -23.88
N GLY A 68 1.81 8.80 -24.10
CA GLY A 68 2.72 8.69 -25.24
C GLY A 68 2.95 7.24 -25.63
N LYS A 69 2.05 6.68 -26.45
CA LYS A 69 2.03 5.24 -26.78
C LYS A 69 3.32 4.70 -27.42
N ASP A 70 4.18 5.58 -27.93
CA ASP A 70 5.50 5.23 -28.48
C ASP A 70 6.59 5.06 -27.41
N LYS A 71 6.27 5.39 -26.14
CA LYS A 71 7.14 5.24 -24.99
C LYS A 71 6.68 4.06 -24.14
N GLU A 72 7.61 3.22 -23.75
CA GLU A 72 7.38 2.13 -22.80
C GLU A 72 7.66 2.59 -21.37
N ILE A 73 6.83 2.17 -20.42
CA ILE A 73 6.95 2.44 -19.00
C ILE A 73 6.77 1.16 -18.18
N ILE A 74 7.25 1.17 -16.94
CA ILE A 74 7.01 0.09 -15.98
C ILE A 74 5.51 0.05 -15.64
N ASP A 75 4.90 -1.13 -15.75
CA ASP A 75 3.55 -1.36 -15.26
C ASP A 75 3.56 -1.67 -13.76
N ILE A 76 3.46 -0.61 -12.98
CA ILE A 76 3.44 -0.69 -11.51
C ILE A 76 2.27 -1.51 -10.97
N GLU A 77 1.17 -1.69 -11.72
CA GLU A 77 0.03 -2.50 -11.26
C GLU A 77 0.39 -4.00 -11.14
N THR A 78 1.54 -4.41 -11.64
CA THR A 78 2.09 -5.75 -11.44
C THR A 78 2.99 -5.89 -10.21
N LEU A 79 3.18 -4.82 -9.43
CA LEU A 79 4.06 -4.77 -8.26
C LEU A 79 3.25 -4.70 -6.95
N PRO A 80 3.26 -5.70 -6.06
CA PRO A 80 2.32 -5.79 -4.94
C PRO A 80 2.26 -4.57 -3.99
N GLY A 81 3.34 -3.80 -3.86
CA GLY A 81 3.40 -2.57 -3.06
C GLY A 81 2.96 -1.30 -3.79
N TYR A 82 2.46 -1.38 -5.03
CA TYR A 82 1.93 -0.22 -5.74
C TYR A 82 0.72 0.37 -5.02
N ASN A 83 0.43 1.63 -5.26
CA ASN A 83 -0.77 2.25 -4.73
C ASN A 83 -1.44 3.18 -5.72
N HIS A 84 -2.68 3.49 -5.39
CA HIS A 84 -3.49 4.49 -6.04
C HIS A 84 -3.95 5.51 -5.02
N PHE A 85 -4.12 6.74 -5.49
CA PHE A 85 -4.83 7.77 -4.76
C PHE A 85 -6.08 8.12 -5.54
N THR A 86 -7.19 8.31 -4.83
CA THR A 86 -8.34 8.99 -5.42
C THR A 86 -8.04 10.48 -5.56
N ARG A 87 -8.87 11.21 -6.31
CA ARG A 87 -8.73 12.66 -6.42
C ARG A 87 -8.85 13.36 -5.05
N GLU A 88 -9.64 12.80 -4.16
CA GLU A 88 -9.83 13.27 -2.79
C GLU A 88 -8.67 12.87 -1.86
N GLY A 89 -7.63 12.20 -2.38
CA GLY A 89 -6.45 11.82 -1.63
C GLY A 89 -6.61 10.55 -0.79
N ILE A 90 -7.65 9.74 -1.03
CA ILE A 90 -7.79 8.45 -0.33
C ILE A 90 -6.81 7.45 -0.93
N TRP A 91 -5.98 6.88 -0.06
CA TRP A 91 -4.96 5.90 -0.44
C TRP A 91 -5.52 4.47 -0.52
N PHE A 92 -5.16 3.77 -1.59
CA PHE A 92 -5.47 2.37 -1.84
C PHE A 92 -4.18 1.62 -2.22
N GLY A 93 -3.73 0.72 -1.37
CA GLY A 93 -2.54 -0.08 -1.65
C GLY A 93 -2.27 -1.12 -0.58
N SER A 94 -1.08 -1.73 -0.62
CA SER A 94 -0.64 -2.66 0.40
C SER A 94 0.74 -2.28 0.93
N ALA A 95 0.84 -2.11 2.23
CA ALA A 95 2.06 -1.67 2.92
C ALA A 95 2.32 -2.57 4.13
N TRP A 96 3.52 -2.46 4.72
CA TRP A 96 3.89 -3.22 5.92
C TRP A 96 2.82 -3.14 7.02
N LYS A 97 2.38 -1.93 7.37
CA LYS A 97 1.30 -1.70 8.32
C LYS A 97 0.30 -0.69 7.76
N MET A 98 -0.98 -0.94 7.97
CA MET A 98 -2.10 -0.16 7.44
C MET A 98 -3.15 0.07 8.52
N TRP A 99 -3.85 1.20 8.43
CA TRP A 99 -4.95 1.57 9.32
C TRP A 99 -6.15 2.01 8.49
N PHE A 100 -7.34 1.54 8.87
CA PHE A 100 -8.60 1.81 8.18
C PHE A 100 -9.64 2.25 9.20
N GLY A 101 -10.07 3.51 9.13
CA GLY A 101 -11.08 4.06 10.02
C GLY A 101 -12.48 4.04 9.41
N HIS A 102 -13.46 4.49 10.19
CA HIS A 102 -14.88 4.39 9.86
C HIS A 102 -15.25 4.94 8.48
N LYS A 103 -14.69 6.10 8.12
CA LYS A 103 -14.95 6.72 6.82
C LYS A 103 -14.39 5.91 5.64
N PHE A 104 -13.37 5.09 5.86
CA PHE A 104 -12.84 4.21 4.81
C PHE A 104 -13.79 3.04 4.51
N PHE A 105 -14.65 2.66 5.47
CA PHE A 105 -15.54 1.52 5.30
C PHE A 105 -16.65 1.74 4.26
N SER A 106 -16.87 2.98 3.80
CA SER A 106 -17.70 3.24 2.63
C SER A 106 -17.09 2.75 1.32
N TYR A 107 -15.77 2.52 1.29
CA TYR A 107 -15.05 1.99 0.13
C TYR A 107 -14.88 0.47 0.24
N ILE A 108 -14.40 -0.01 1.39
CA ILE A 108 -14.18 -1.44 1.66
C ILE A 108 -14.84 -1.77 3.01
N PRO A 109 -15.88 -2.62 3.05
CA PRO A 109 -16.55 -2.99 4.29
C PRO A 109 -15.56 -3.53 5.33
N LYS A 110 -15.77 -3.13 6.59
CA LYS A 110 -14.92 -3.53 7.72
C LYS A 110 -14.78 -5.04 7.83
N GLU A 111 -15.86 -5.77 7.62
CA GLU A 111 -15.92 -7.23 7.70
C GLU A 111 -14.97 -7.87 6.69
N LYS A 112 -14.85 -7.27 5.50
CA LYS A 112 -13.93 -7.75 4.45
C LYS A 112 -12.47 -7.60 4.89
N LEU A 113 -12.12 -6.48 5.53
CA LEU A 113 -10.79 -6.26 6.11
C LEU A 113 -10.49 -7.25 7.24
N LEU A 114 -11.47 -7.51 8.12
CA LEU A 114 -11.34 -8.45 9.24
C LEU A 114 -11.14 -9.91 8.80
N THR A 115 -11.58 -10.30 7.60
CA THR A 115 -11.37 -11.66 7.09
C THR A 115 -9.91 -11.97 6.76
N PHE A 116 -9.03 -10.97 6.63
CA PHE A 116 -7.65 -11.18 6.25
C PHE A 116 -6.82 -11.70 7.43
N THR A 117 -6.41 -12.97 7.38
CA THR A 117 -5.68 -13.65 8.46
C THR A 117 -4.26 -14.09 8.07
N ASP A 118 -3.87 -13.93 6.80
CA ASP A 118 -2.58 -14.39 6.27
C ASP A 118 -1.38 -13.46 6.62
N GLY A 119 -1.65 -12.31 7.25
CA GLY A 119 -0.63 -11.37 7.70
C GLY A 119 -0.13 -11.63 9.12
N TYR A 120 0.81 -10.81 9.57
CA TYR A 120 1.35 -10.85 10.93
C TYR A 120 0.32 -10.50 12.02
N SER A 121 -0.54 -9.51 11.78
CA SER A 121 -1.61 -9.15 12.72
C SER A 121 -2.78 -8.48 12.02
N ASN A 122 -4.00 -8.74 12.47
CA ASN A 122 -5.20 -8.00 12.09
C ASN A 122 -6.00 -7.70 13.37
N LEU A 123 -6.08 -6.43 13.74
CA LEU A 123 -6.62 -5.99 15.03
C LEU A 123 -7.72 -4.95 14.81
N GLU A 124 -8.85 -5.15 15.48
CA GLU A 124 -9.81 -4.08 15.71
C GLU A 124 -9.35 -3.22 16.89
N LEU A 125 -9.28 -1.91 16.64
CA LEU A 125 -8.87 -0.89 17.60
C LEU A 125 -10.05 -0.48 18.49
N SER A 126 -9.78 0.19 19.62
CA SER A 126 -10.83 0.51 20.59
C SER A 126 -11.92 1.45 20.07
N ASN A 127 -11.62 2.26 19.05
CA ASN A 127 -12.61 3.09 18.37
C ASN A 127 -13.33 2.36 17.23
N GLY A 128 -13.04 1.08 16.97
CA GLY A 128 -13.64 0.28 15.88
C GLY A 128 -12.93 0.38 14.52
N ALA A 129 -11.85 1.17 14.42
CA ALA A 129 -10.95 1.14 13.26
C ALA A 129 -10.17 -0.18 13.20
N ILE A 130 -9.59 -0.51 12.04
CA ILE A 130 -8.80 -1.73 11.83
C ILE A 130 -7.33 -1.38 11.62
N SER A 131 -6.42 -2.11 12.27
CA SER A 131 -4.99 -2.08 11.99
C SER A 131 -4.52 -3.45 11.48
N ILE A 132 -3.90 -3.47 10.30
CA ILE A 132 -3.35 -4.67 9.67
C ILE A 132 -1.85 -4.52 9.54
N THR A 133 -1.10 -5.52 9.99
CA THR A 133 0.35 -5.64 9.78
C THR A 133 0.58 -6.88 8.92
N LEU A 134 1.20 -6.73 7.75
CA LEU A 134 1.38 -7.83 6.81
C LEU A 134 2.51 -8.77 7.21
N TYR A 135 3.61 -8.24 7.74
CA TYR A 135 4.79 -9.01 8.16
C TYR A 135 5.48 -8.33 9.34
N ASP A 136 6.30 -9.07 10.09
CA ASP A 136 6.87 -8.66 11.39
C ASP A 136 7.92 -7.53 11.32
N ASN A 137 8.60 -7.40 10.18
CA ASN A 137 9.69 -6.47 9.99
C ASN A 137 9.50 -5.62 8.74
N ILE A 138 9.32 -4.31 8.91
CA ILE A 138 9.14 -3.34 7.82
C ILE A 138 10.27 -3.38 6.78
N TRP A 139 11.49 -3.74 7.18
CA TRP A 139 12.66 -3.81 6.30
C TRP A 139 12.73 -5.12 5.50
N ALA A 140 11.92 -6.12 5.85
CA ALA A 140 11.85 -7.39 5.14
C ALA A 140 10.93 -7.35 3.90
N TYR A 141 10.57 -6.17 3.41
CA TYR A 141 9.61 -5.96 2.31
C TYR A 141 10.01 -6.69 1.01
N ASN A 142 11.31 -6.88 0.73
CA ASN A 142 11.79 -7.56 -0.47
C ASN A 142 11.77 -9.10 -0.39
N ARG A 143 11.38 -9.70 0.74
CA ARG A 143 11.26 -11.17 0.82
C ARG A 143 10.12 -11.65 -0.09
N PRO A 144 10.31 -12.69 -0.91
CA PRO A 144 9.26 -13.21 -1.80
C PRO A 144 7.95 -13.51 -1.07
N LEU A 145 8.01 -14.15 0.10
CA LEU A 145 6.85 -14.44 0.93
C LEU A 145 6.07 -13.16 1.34
N ASN A 146 6.79 -12.07 1.66
CA ASN A 146 6.14 -10.82 2.06
C ASN A 146 5.47 -10.11 0.87
N ARG A 147 6.03 -10.26 -0.34
CA ARG A 147 5.39 -9.82 -1.59
C ARG A 147 4.14 -10.63 -1.92
N GLU A 148 4.15 -11.94 -1.64
CA GLU A 148 2.98 -12.80 -1.77
C GLU A 148 1.88 -12.42 -0.78
N ILE A 149 2.21 -12.11 0.48
CA ILE A 149 1.24 -11.64 1.48
C ILE A 149 0.60 -10.32 1.05
N GLN A 150 1.38 -9.38 0.52
CA GLN A 150 0.85 -8.16 -0.08
C GLN A 150 -0.18 -8.48 -1.18
N TRP A 151 0.15 -9.38 -2.12
CA TRP A 151 -0.79 -9.79 -3.16
C TRP A 151 -2.06 -10.46 -2.63
N LYS A 152 -1.91 -11.34 -1.64
CA LYS A 152 -3.05 -12.00 -0.97
C LYS A 152 -3.98 -10.98 -0.35
N PHE A 153 -3.43 -9.99 0.38
CA PHE A 153 -4.20 -8.90 0.96
C PHE A 153 -5.01 -8.18 -0.11
N ARG A 154 -4.35 -7.69 -1.17
CA ARG A 154 -5.00 -6.93 -2.26
C ARG A 154 -6.17 -7.69 -2.87
N LYS A 155 -5.94 -8.96 -3.25
CA LYS A 155 -6.93 -9.84 -3.89
C LYS A 155 -8.10 -10.14 -2.95
N GLN A 156 -7.82 -10.47 -1.70
CA GLN A 156 -8.85 -10.84 -0.74
C GLN A 156 -9.76 -9.65 -0.40
N VAL A 157 -9.18 -8.48 -0.14
CA VAL A 157 -9.96 -7.28 0.21
C VAL A 157 -10.52 -6.57 -1.02
N GLY A 158 -10.06 -6.92 -2.22
CA GLY A 158 -10.47 -6.33 -3.50
C GLY A 158 -10.19 -4.83 -3.57
N ILE A 159 -8.97 -4.44 -3.15
CA ILE A 159 -8.60 -3.02 -3.05
C ILE A 159 -8.43 -2.36 -4.42
N ASP A 160 -8.01 -3.15 -5.41
CA ASP A 160 -7.69 -2.68 -6.76
C ASP A 160 -8.97 -2.36 -7.53
N GLU A 161 -9.98 -3.22 -7.43
CA GLU A 161 -11.29 -3.01 -8.05
C GLU A 161 -11.97 -1.74 -7.49
N VAL A 162 -11.83 -1.50 -6.18
CA VAL A 162 -12.38 -0.30 -5.53
C VAL A 162 -11.62 0.95 -5.95
N ALA A 163 -10.28 0.88 -6.03
CA ALA A 163 -9.45 2.00 -6.47
C ALA A 163 -9.79 2.40 -7.92
N HIS A 164 -9.85 1.43 -8.83
CA HIS A 164 -10.20 1.65 -10.24
C HIS A 164 -11.63 2.18 -10.41
N LYS A 165 -12.60 1.64 -9.67
CA LYS A 165 -13.99 2.12 -9.70
C LYS A 165 -14.10 3.57 -9.22
N THR A 166 -13.39 3.93 -8.16
CA THR A 166 -13.37 5.30 -7.63
C THR A 166 -12.75 6.27 -8.63
N ARG A 167 -11.67 5.85 -9.31
CA ARG A 167 -11.04 6.63 -10.39
C ARG A 167 -11.97 6.79 -11.61
N TYR A 168 -12.69 5.75 -12.00
CA TYR A 168 -13.51 5.72 -13.22
C TYR A 168 -14.88 6.40 -13.08
N ASN A 169 -15.56 6.25 -11.94
CA ASN A 169 -16.85 6.91 -11.67
C ASN A 169 -16.76 8.44 -11.73
N TYR A 170 -15.54 8.97 -11.63
CA TYR A 170 -15.27 10.39 -11.73
C TYR A 170 -15.19 10.88 -13.20
N ILE A 171 -14.57 10.11 -14.11
CA ILE A 171 -14.44 10.49 -15.54
C ILE A 171 -15.81 10.71 -16.20
N LYS A 172 -16.86 10.01 -15.73
CA LYS A 172 -18.23 10.15 -16.25
C LYS A 172 -19.03 11.32 -15.68
N ARG A 173 -18.50 12.04 -14.69
CA ARG A 173 -19.18 13.17 -14.00
C ARG A 173 -18.61 14.54 -14.34
N GLY A 174 -17.55 14.61 -15.15
CA GLY A 174 -17.03 15.84 -15.76
C GLY A 174 -17.52 15.98 -17.18
#